data_AF-K1VXT3-F1
#
_entry.id   AF-K1VXT3-F1
#
_cell.length_a   1.000
_cell.length_b   1.000
_cell.length_c   1.000
_cell.angle_alpha   90.00
_cell.angle_beta   90.00
_cell.angle_gamma   90.00
#
_symmetry.space_group_name_H-M   'P 1'
#
loop_
_entity.id
_entity.type
_entity.pdbx_description
1 polymer ?
#
loop_
_entity_poly.entity_id
_entity_poly.type
_entity_poly.pdbx_seq_one_letter_code
_entity_poly.pdbx_strand_id
1 'polypeptide(L)'
;MFGTRSALKASSSGRWLARQARDPFVRARNAAQASLDFDEDTEALGIASEPLRARSGFKIQELDAKYRILRGNVVDLGAAPGGWSQVAARSKRVKKVVAVDLLPIDPMSGVKTLQGDFLTPEVQKAVRDLLRPGDGPTPSNKEKNTAEAAATPLSKSETPLLDSSGLSRGEQEAKADESEKTAEGRRTPQPKPAKADTVLSDMMAAMSGVKARDTQASLDLVEAATEFAHSVLKPGGAMA
;
A
#
# COMPACT_ATOMS: atom_id res chain seq x y z
N MET A 1 -34.75 19.23 -46.89
CA MET A 1 -33.57 19.44 -46.01
C MET A 1 -33.71 18.52 -44.81
N PHE A 2 -32.98 17.40 -44.78
CA PHE A 2 -32.96 16.49 -43.64
C PHE A 2 -31.91 16.96 -42.63
N GLY A 3 -32.35 17.45 -41.48
CA GLY A 3 -31.47 17.84 -40.38
C GLY A 3 -30.97 16.61 -39.62
N THR A 4 -29.66 16.38 -39.65
CA THR A 4 -28.99 15.37 -38.82
C THR A 4 -28.96 15.84 -37.38
N ARG A 5 -29.77 15.23 -36.51
CA ARG A 5 -29.60 15.36 -35.05
C ARG A 5 -28.33 14.60 -34.66
N SER A 6 -27.26 15.33 -34.40
CA SER A 6 -26.04 14.77 -33.81
C SER A 6 -26.34 14.32 -32.39
N ALA A 7 -26.44 13.01 -32.17
CA ALA A 7 -26.53 12.43 -30.84
C ALA A 7 -25.16 12.58 -30.18
N LEU A 8 -25.03 13.56 -29.28
CA LEU A 8 -23.88 13.70 -28.40
C LEU A 8 -23.75 12.40 -27.59
N LYS A 9 -22.77 11.56 -27.92
CA LYS A 9 -22.40 10.38 -27.15
C LYS A 9 -22.01 10.87 -25.75
N ALA A 10 -22.85 10.60 -24.76
CA ALA A 10 -22.48 10.82 -23.36
C ALA A 10 -21.16 10.09 -23.10
N SER A 11 -20.14 10.84 -22.69
CA SER A 11 -18.86 10.28 -22.28
C SER A 11 -19.10 9.14 -21.29
N SER A 12 -18.32 8.07 -21.40
CA SER A 12 -18.35 6.93 -20.46
C SER A 12 -18.25 7.40 -19.00
N SER A 13 -17.58 8.54 -18.75
CA SER A 13 -17.50 9.19 -17.44
C SER A 13 -18.87 9.63 -16.91
N GLY A 14 -19.75 10.21 -17.74
CA GLY A 14 -21.08 10.65 -17.33
C GLY A 14 -22.01 9.49 -16.96
N ARG A 15 -21.97 8.40 -17.74
CA ARG A 15 -22.72 7.17 -17.42
C ARG A 15 -22.17 6.43 -16.20
N TRP A 16 -20.87 6.54 -15.92
CA TRP A 16 -20.24 5.97 -14.73
C TRP A 16 -20.60 6.76 -13.47
N LEU A 17 -20.51 8.09 -13.51
CA LEU A 17 -20.90 8.99 -12.42
C LEU A 17 -22.38 8.84 -12.06
N ALA A 18 -23.27 8.79 -13.07
CA ALA A 18 -24.69 8.57 -12.85
C ALA A 18 -25.02 7.21 -12.20
N ARG A 19 -24.20 6.18 -12.45
CA ARG A 19 -24.31 4.87 -11.78
C ARG A 19 -23.82 4.94 -10.35
N GLN A 20 -22.66 5.56 -10.11
CA GLN A 20 -22.13 5.74 -8.75
C GLN A 20 -23.11 6.51 -7.86
N ALA A 21 -23.77 7.54 -8.37
CA ALA A 21 -24.76 8.31 -7.61
C ALA A 21 -25.98 7.48 -7.13
N ARG A 22 -26.28 6.37 -7.80
CA ARG A 22 -27.39 5.45 -7.44
C ARG A 22 -26.95 4.27 -6.59
N ASP A 23 -25.65 4.10 -6.36
CA ASP A 23 -25.10 3.00 -5.57
C ASP A 23 -25.43 3.21 -4.08
N PRO A 24 -26.02 2.22 -3.39
CA PRO A 24 -26.44 2.36 -1.99
C PRO A 24 -25.27 2.63 -1.04
N PHE A 25 -24.06 2.14 -1.35
CA PHE A 25 -22.86 2.36 -0.55
C PHE A 25 -22.27 3.74 -0.77
N VAL A 26 -22.37 4.28 -1.98
CA VAL A 26 -22.01 5.68 -2.26
C VAL A 26 -22.98 6.62 -1.55
N ARG A 27 -24.28 6.31 -1.54
CA ARG A 27 -25.28 7.06 -0.77
C ARG A 27 -25.05 6.95 0.73
N ALA A 28 -24.79 5.76 1.27
CA ALA A 28 -24.50 5.56 2.68
C ALA A 28 -23.24 6.31 3.11
N ARG A 29 -22.18 6.28 2.30
CA ARG A 29 -20.97 7.09 2.52
C ARG A 29 -21.29 8.58 2.53
N ASN A 30 -21.95 9.07 1.50
CA ASN A 30 -22.26 10.49 1.38
C ASN A 30 -23.21 10.97 2.49
N ALA A 31 -24.14 10.12 2.93
CA ALA A 31 -25.04 10.40 4.05
C ALA A 31 -24.27 10.46 5.38
N ALA A 32 -23.37 9.50 5.63
CA ALA A 32 -22.50 9.51 6.80
C ALA A 32 -21.54 10.72 6.82
N GLN A 33 -21.15 11.21 5.64
CA GLN A 33 -20.33 12.40 5.51
C GLN A 33 -21.13 13.68 5.74
N ALA A 34 -22.35 13.74 5.21
CA ALA A 34 -23.27 14.86 5.44
C ALA A 34 -23.76 14.96 6.89
N SER A 35 -23.85 13.86 7.63
CA SER A 35 -24.20 13.86 9.06
C SER A 35 -23.09 14.35 9.98
N LEU A 36 -21.86 14.55 9.48
CA LEU A 36 -20.78 15.20 10.25
C LEU A 36 -20.80 16.73 10.14
N ASP A 37 -21.50 17.29 9.16
CA ASP A 37 -21.55 18.74 8.94
C ASP A 37 -22.67 19.44 9.75
N PHE A 38 -23.46 18.69 10.53
CA PHE A 38 -24.54 19.22 11.38
C PHE A 38 -24.59 18.52 12.75
N ASP A 39 -24.51 19.35 13.79
CA ASP A 39 -24.79 19.15 15.22
C ASP A 39 -23.84 18.31 16.09
N GLU A 40 -23.40 18.99 17.17
CA GLU A 40 -22.53 18.58 18.28
C GLU A 40 -23.10 17.41 19.11
N ASP A 41 -24.38 17.07 18.91
CA ASP A 41 -25.11 16.03 19.65
C ASP A 41 -25.05 14.62 19.01
N THR A 42 -24.39 14.48 17.86
CA THR A 42 -24.36 13.21 17.08
C THR A 42 -23.61 12.07 17.78
N GLU A 43 -22.76 12.38 18.77
CA GLU A 43 -22.05 11.39 19.59
C GLU A 43 -23.00 10.48 20.40
N ALA A 44 -24.21 10.96 20.71
CA ALA A 44 -25.21 10.22 21.49
C ALA A 44 -25.97 9.14 20.68
N LEU A 45 -25.95 9.19 19.34
CA LEU A 45 -26.74 8.29 18.48
C LEU A 45 -26.01 7.01 18.03
N GLY A 46 -24.74 6.83 18.41
CA GLY A 46 -23.96 5.65 18.03
C GLY A 46 -23.75 5.50 16.51
N ILE A 47 -23.96 6.59 15.75
CA ILE A 47 -23.59 6.66 14.33
C ILE A 47 -22.06 6.55 14.29
N ALA A 48 -21.57 5.52 13.60
CA ALA A 48 -20.17 5.15 13.62
C ALA A 48 -19.24 6.35 13.38
N SER A 49 -18.13 6.39 14.13
CA SER A 49 -16.94 7.21 13.88
C SER A 49 -16.70 7.41 12.39
N GLU A 50 -16.46 8.65 11.95
CA GLU A 50 -16.09 9.12 10.59
C GLU A 50 -16.64 8.36 9.35
N PRO A 51 -17.11 9.03 8.29
CA PRO A 51 -17.52 8.37 7.06
C PRO A 51 -16.40 7.51 6.47
N LEU A 52 -16.80 6.40 5.84
CA LEU A 52 -15.85 5.53 5.16
C LEU A 52 -15.21 6.26 3.98
N ARG A 53 -13.88 6.24 3.87
CA ARG A 53 -13.17 6.91 2.77
C ARG A 53 -13.55 6.39 1.39
N ALA A 54 -13.87 5.10 1.30
CA ALA A 54 -14.30 4.47 0.06
C ALA A 54 -15.48 3.53 0.28
N ARG A 55 -16.33 3.42 -0.74
CA ARG A 55 -17.42 2.43 -0.79
C ARG A 55 -16.93 0.99 -0.68
N SER A 56 -15.68 0.72 -1.05
CA SER A 56 -15.07 -0.61 -0.91
C SER A 56 -14.96 -1.03 0.56
N GLY A 57 -14.94 -0.10 1.52
CA GLY A 57 -14.93 -0.40 2.96
C GLY A 57 -16.08 -1.32 3.40
N PHE A 58 -17.26 -1.20 2.78
CA PHE A 58 -18.38 -2.10 3.08
C PHE A 58 -18.10 -3.55 2.69
N LYS A 59 -17.34 -3.79 1.61
CA LYS A 59 -16.94 -5.15 1.20
C LYS A 59 -16.15 -5.84 2.30
N ILE A 60 -15.16 -5.16 2.87
CA ILE A 60 -14.31 -5.77 3.90
C ILE A 60 -15.07 -5.95 5.22
N GLN A 61 -16.05 -5.09 5.52
CA GLN A 61 -16.98 -5.31 6.65
C GLN A 61 -17.79 -6.60 6.46
N GLU A 62 -18.34 -6.83 5.27
CA GLU A 62 -19.09 -8.05 4.95
C GLU A 62 -18.18 -9.29 4.98
N LEU A 63 -16.99 -9.22 4.40
CA LEU A 63 -16.01 -10.32 4.43
C LEU A 63 -15.58 -10.65 5.85
N ASP A 64 -15.30 -9.66 6.69
CA ASP A 64 -14.93 -9.88 8.08
C ASP A 64 -16.09 -10.43 8.92
N ALA A 65 -17.33 -9.98 8.68
CA ALA A 65 -18.51 -10.54 9.34
C ALA A 65 -18.67 -12.04 9.05
N LYS A 66 -18.37 -12.47 7.82
CA LYS A 66 -18.49 -13.87 7.40
C LYS A 66 -17.29 -14.73 7.79
N TYR A 67 -16.07 -14.23 7.62
CA TYR A 67 -14.85 -15.04 7.69
C TYR A 67 -13.91 -14.67 8.84
N ARG A 68 -14.21 -13.60 9.59
CA ARG A 68 -13.42 -13.12 10.74
C ARG A 68 -11.93 -12.94 10.42
N ILE A 69 -11.66 -12.39 9.24
CA ILE A 69 -10.32 -12.21 8.69
C ILE A 69 -9.57 -11.02 9.32
N LEU A 70 -10.25 -10.01 9.85
CA LEU A 70 -9.58 -8.88 10.50
C LEU A 70 -9.19 -9.26 11.92
N ARG A 71 -7.92 -9.59 12.10
CA ARG A 71 -7.31 -9.96 13.40
C ARG A 71 -5.80 -9.72 13.40
N GLY A 72 -5.24 -9.46 14.58
CA GLY A 72 -3.79 -9.36 14.78
C GLY A 72 -3.16 -8.24 13.95
N ASN A 73 -2.02 -8.53 13.34
CA ASN A 73 -1.31 -7.62 12.45
C ASN A 73 -1.87 -7.72 11.03
N VAL A 74 -2.37 -6.61 10.49
CA VAL A 74 -2.95 -6.53 9.15
C VAL A 74 -2.04 -5.73 8.22
N VAL A 75 -1.82 -6.24 7.02
CA VAL A 75 -1.22 -5.49 5.91
C VAL A 75 -2.26 -5.28 4.82
N ASP A 76 -2.43 -4.06 4.32
CA ASP A 76 -3.37 -3.70 3.26
C ASP A 76 -2.59 -3.25 2.02
N LEU A 77 -2.68 -4.01 0.92
CA LEU A 77 -1.93 -3.79 -0.33
C LEU A 77 -2.82 -3.07 -1.35
N GLY A 78 -2.24 -2.06 -2.02
CA GLY A 78 -3.00 -1.19 -2.91
C GLY A 78 -4.12 -0.46 -2.15
N ALA A 79 -3.75 0.05 -0.97
CA ALA A 79 -4.72 0.50 0.01
C ALA A 79 -5.39 1.84 -0.35
N ALA A 80 -4.85 2.67 -1.24
CA ALA A 80 -5.40 3.99 -1.54
C ALA A 80 -6.84 3.89 -2.07
N PRO A 81 -7.80 4.68 -1.56
CA PRO A 81 -7.66 5.84 -0.65
C PRO A 81 -7.72 5.52 0.86
N GLY A 82 -7.67 4.25 1.25
CA GLY A 82 -7.58 3.77 2.63
C GLY A 82 -8.89 3.20 3.19
N GLY A 83 -9.87 2.85 2.35
CA GLY A 83 -11.18 2.39 2.81
C GLY A 83 -11.14 1.07 3.60
N TRP A 84 -10.34 0.10 3.15
CA TRP A 84 -10.18 -1.18 3.84
C TRP A 84 -9.34 -1.03 5.11
N SER A 85 -8.21 -0.31 5.02
CA SER A 85 -7.40 0.12 6.15
C SER A 85 -8.20 0.81 7.27
N GLN A 86 -9.14 1.70 6.92
CA GLN A 86 -10.01 2.38 7.88
C GLN A 86 -10.88 1.38 8.66
N VAL A 87 -11.47 0.42 7.96
CA VAL A 87 -12.29 -0.62 8.60
C VAL A 87 -11.44 -1.54 9.45
N ALA A 88 -10.26 -1.94 8.97
CA ALA A 88 -9.32 -2.76 9.72
C ALA A 88 -8.91 -2.08 11.03
N ALA A 89 -8.59 -0.79 11.02
CA ALA A 89 -8.22 -0.02 12.20
C ALA A 89 -9.35 0.11 13.24
N ARG A 90 -10.62 0.02 12.81
CA ARG A 90 -11.79 0.03 13.71
C ARG A 90 -12.04 -1.32 14.39
N SER A 91 -11.44 -2.41 13.91
CA SER A 91 -11.67 -3.74 14.47
C SER A 91 -10.90 -3.93 15.77
N LYS A 92 -11.61 -4.25 16.85
CA LYS A 92 -11.02 -4.58 18.18
C LYS A 92 -10.09 -5.80 18.15
N ARG A 93 -10.17 -6.64 17.12
CA ARG A 93 -9.30 -7.83 16.97
C ARG A 93 -7.98 -7.50 16.30
N VAL A 94 -7.90 -6.36 15.62
CA VAL A 94 -6.70 -5.88 14.93
C VAL A 94 -5.82 -5.13 15.92
N LYS A 95 -4.53 -5.45 15.92
CA LYS A 95 -3.50 -4.86 16.78
C LYS A 95 -2.74 -3.75 16.08
N LYS A 96 -2.50 -3.92 14.79
CA LYS A 96 -1.70 -3.01 13.95
C LYS A 96 -2.15 -3.12 12.51
N VAL A 97 -2.20 -1.99 11.81
CA VAL A 97 -2.47 -1.92 10.37
C VAL A 97 -1.30 -1.22 9.68
N VAL A 98 -0.76 -1.87 8.64
CA VAL A 98 0.22 -1.28 7.73
C VAL A 98 -0.40 -1.23 6.34
N ALA A 99 -0.61 -0.04 5.80
CA ALA A 99 -1.18 0.19 4.49
C ALA A 99 -0.08 0.57 3.49
N VAL A 100 -0.04 -0.09 2.34
CA VAL A 100 0.97 0.14 1.30
C VAL A 100 0.28 0.44 -0.03
N ASP A 101 0.70 1.52 -0.70
CA ASP A 101 0.22 1.87 -2.03
C ASP A 101 1.29 2.67 -2.80
N LEU A 102 1.23 2.65 -4.12
CA LEU A 102 2.03 3.54 -4.98
C LEU A 102 1.57 5.00 -4.85
N LEU A 103 0.28 5.20 -4.64
CA LEU A 103 -0.38 6.48 -4.46
C LEU A 103 -0.31 6.92 -3.00
N PRO A 104 -0.28 8.24 -2.74
CA PRO A 104 -0.36 8.75 -1.37
C PRO A 104 -1.70 8.38 -0.73
N ILE A 105 -1.67 8.00 0.55
CA ILE A 105 -2.83 7.77 1.39
C ILE A 105 -2.86 8.87 2.44
N ASP A 106 -3.97 9.60 2.57
CA ASP A 106 -4.10 10.59 3.63
C ASP A 106 -3.90 9.94 5.01
N PRO A 107 -3.19 10.57 5.96
CA PRO A 107 -2.98 9.98 7.28
C PRO A 107 -4.31 9.62 7.96
N MET A 108 -4.35 8.49 8.67
CA MET A 108 -5.54 8.06 9.40
C MET A 108 -5.18 7.37 10.71
N SER A 109 -6.01 7.59 11.73
CA SER A 109 -5.77 7.05 13.07
C SER A 109 -5.71 5.52 13.07
N GLY A 110 -4.73 4.95 13.77
CA GLY A 110 -4.55 3.51 13.89
C GLY A 110 -3.92 2.81 12.68
N VAL A 111 -3.53 3.55 11.64
CA VAL A 111 -2.90 2.99 10.42
C VAL A 111 -1.53 3.62 10.20
N LYS A 112 -0.53 2.77 9.90
CA LYS A 112 0.77 3.21 9.39
C LYS A 112 0.75 3.10 7.86
N THR A 113 0.97 4.20 7.17
CA THR A 113 0.96 4.26 5.70
C THR A 113 2.38 4.26 5.15
N LEU A 114 2.62 3.48 4.11
CA LEU A 114 3.84 3.47 3.31
C LEU A 114 3.47 3.76 1.86
N GLN A 115 4.13 4.75 1.27
CA GLN A 115 4.03 4.99 -0.17
C GLN A 115 5.20 4.30 -0.88
N GLY A 116 4.89 3.40 -1.81
CA GLY A 116 5.88 2.68 -2.60
C GLY A 116 5.35 1.37 -3.17
N ASP A 117 6.17 0.75 -4.02
CA ASP A 117 5.88 -0.55 -4.60
C ASP A 117 6.16 -1.65 -3.56
N PHE A 118 5.12 -2.39 -3.18
CA PHE A 118 5.23 -3.47 -2.19
C PHE A 118 6.12 -4.63 -2.64
N LEU A 119 6.46 -4.73 -3.92
CA LEU A 119 7.41 -5.72 -4.45
C LEU A 119 8.87 -5.32 -4.18
N THR A 120 9.13 -4.03 -3.91
CA THR A 120 10.51 -3.57 -3.68
C THR A 120 11.06 -4.07 -2.34
N PRO A 121 12.32 -4.53 -2.28
CA PRO A 121 12.94 -4.99 -1.04
C PRO A 121 12.86 -3.96 0.10
N GLU A 122 12.97 -2.68 -0.24
CA GLU A 122 12.93 -1.54 0.67
C GLU A 122 11.57 -1.45 1.36
N VAL A 123 10.47 -1.47 0.58
CA VAL A 123 9.11 -1.40 1.11
C VAL A 123 8.77 -2.67 1.90
N GLN A 124 9.16 -3.84 1.40
CA GLN A 124 8.95 -5.09 2.13
C GLN A 124 9.68 -5.09 3.47
N LYS A 125 10.92 -4.54 3.52
CA LYS A 125 11.66 -4.37 4.76
C LYS A 125 10.94 -3.39 5.69
N ALA A 126 10.48 -2.25 5.18
CA ALA A 126 9.73 -1.27 5.97
C ALA A 126 8.45 -1.86 6.56
N VAL A 127 7.69 -2.66 5.79
CA VAL A 127 6.52 -3.38 6.31
C VAL A 127 6.92 -4.32 7.44
N ARG A 128 7.93 -5.17 7.24
CA ARG A 128 8.41 -6.10 8.28
C ARG A 128 8.88 -5.38 9.54
N ASP A 129 9.49 -4.21 9.39
CA ASP A 129 9.95 -3.38 10.50
C ASP A 129 8.78 -2.83 11.30
N LEU A 130 7.77 -2.29 10.61
CA LEU A 130 6.54 -1.81 11.25
C LEU A 130 5.75 -2.93 11.94
N LEU A 131 5.82 -4.17 11.44
CA LEU A 131 5.15 -5.31 12.05
C LEU A 131 5.79 -5.76 13.37
N ARG A 132 7.02 -5.31 13.68
CA ARG A 132 7.73 -5.73 14.90
C ARG A 132 6.98 -5.31 16.18
N PRO A 133 6.98 -6.15 17.23
CA PRO A 133 6.55 -5.73 18.55
C PRO A 133 7.49 -4.64 19.05
N GLY A 134 6.98 -3.46 19.42
CA GLY A 134 7.80 -2.37 19.97
C GLY A 134 7.29 -0.96 19.69
N ASP A 135 6.64 -0.73 18.56
CA ASP A 135 6.08 0.58 18.24
C ASP A 135 4.56 0.56 18.43
N GLY A 136 4.10 1.13 19.56
CA GLY A 136 2.74 1.65 19.69
C GLY A 136 2.51 2.81 18.72
N PRO A 137 1.32 3.45 18.72
CA PRO A 137 1.07 4.60 17.86
C PRO A 137 2.02 5.76 18.21
N THR A 138 3.15 5.86 17.52
CA THR A 138 3.99 7.06 17.53
C THR A 138 3.15 8.24 17.03
N PRO A 139 3.07 9.37 17.78
CA PRO A 139 2.34 10.55 17.35
C PRO A 139 2.93 11.10 16.04
N SER A 140 2.07 11.72 15.22
CA SER A 140 2.41 12.25 13.91
C SER A 140 3.62 13.18 13.98
N ASN A 141 4.68 12.87 13.21
CA ASN A 141 5.70 13.87 12.93
C ASN A 141 5.16 14.77 11.81
N LYS A 142 4.73 16.00 12.17
CA LYS A 142 4.54 17.09 11.22
C LYS A 142 5.93 17.50 10.74
N GLU A 143 6.37 16.97 9.61
CA GLU A 143 7.52 17.53 8.91
C GLU A 143 7.08 18.35 7.69
N LYS A 144 7.72 19.51 7.64
CA LYS A 144 7.44 20.69 6.83
C LYS A 144 7.79 20.40 5.38
N ASN A 145 6.87 20.71 4.45
CA ASN A 145 7.24 21.02 3.08
C ASN A 145 6.89 22.49 2.83
N THR A 146 7.87 23.37 3.08
CA THR A 146 7.93 24.67 2.41
C THR A 146 8.52 24.45 1.03
N ALA A 147 7.73 24.83 0.02
CA ALA A 147 8.10 24.83 -1.37
C ALA A 147 9.29 25.74 -1.65
N GLU A 148 10.13 25.34 -2.61
CA GLU A 148 10.68 26.31 -3.56
C GLU A 148 10.89 25.65 -4.92
N ALA A 149 10.24 26.24 -5.92
CA ALA A 149 10.39 25.94 -7.33
C ALA A 149 11.15 27.10 -7.97
N ALA A 150 12.13 26.82 -8.84
CA ALA A 150 12.24 27.41 -10.18
C ALA A 150 13.60 27.11 -10.87
N ALA A 151 13.47 26.74 -12.16
CA ALA A 151 14.30 27.13 -13.31
C ALA A 151 15.71 26.55 -13.54
N THR A 152 15.79 25.66 -14.54
CA THR A 152 16.90 25.39 -15.50
C THR A 152 17.31 26.69 -16.26
N PRO A 153 18.51 26.88 -16.90
CA PRO A 153 19.04 25.96 -17.95
C PRO A 153 20.57 25.84 -18.23
N LEU A 154 20.90 24.72 -18.92
CA LEU A 154 21.94 24.46 -19.95
C LEU A 154 23.43 24.88 -19.74
N SER A 155 24.36 23.91 -19.91
CA SER A 155 25.47 23.99 -20.87
C SER A 155 26.18 22.64 -21.13
N LYS A 156 26.79 22.55 -22.31
CA LYS A 156 27.33 21.38 -23.05
C LYS A 156 28.73 20.91 -22.59
N SER A 157 29.20 19.86 -23.29
CA SER A 157 30.57 19.40 -23.60
C SER A 157 31.24 18.46 -22.60
N GLU A 158 32.01 17.43 -22.94
CA GLU A 158 32.43 16.77 -24.18
C GLU A 158 33.08 15.44 -23.72
N THR A 159 32.96 14.37 -24.51
CA THR A 159 33.79 13.13 -24.37
C THR A 159 35.13 13.33 -25.12
N PRO A 160 36.24 12.68 -24.72
CA PRO A 160 36.65 11.42 -25.38
C PRO A 160 37.36 10.43 -24.42
N LEU A 161 37.17 9.10 -24.51
CA LEU A 161 37.63 8.12 -25.50
C LEU A 161 39.06 7.56 -25.22
N LEU A 162 39.09 6.28 -24.83
CA LEU A 162 40.08 5.20 -25.02
C LEU A 162 41.60 5.46 -24.90
N ASP A 163 42.26 4.67 -24.03
CA ASP A 163 43.48 3.92 -24.44
C ASP A 163 43.57 2.60 -23.66
N SER A 164 43.98 1.58 -24.39
CA SER A 164 44.18 0.18 -24.04
C SER A 164 45.67 -0.12 -24.04
N SER A 165 46.25 -0.62 -22.94
CA SER A 165 47.43 -1.50 -22.97
C SER A 165 47.89 -1.88 -21.57
N GLY A 166 48.32 -3.14 -21.39
CA GLY A 166 49.13 -3.52 -20.22
C GLY A 166 48.89 -4.93 -19.67
N LEU A 167 49.29 -5.96 -20.42
CA LEU A 167 49.50 -7.33 -19.93
C LEU A 167 50.98 -7.49 -19.50
N SER A 168 51.24 -7.82 -18.23
CA SER A 168 52.37 -8.64 -17.73
C SER A 168 52.26 -8.74 -16.19
N ARG A 169 51.99 -9.91 -15.59
CA ARG A 169 52.85 -11.08 -15.30
C ARG A 169 53.96 -10.79 -14.27
N GLY A 170 53.88 -11.42 -13.10
CA GLY A 170 54.99 -11.57 -12.15
C GLY A 170 54.53 -11.95 -10.74
N GLU A 171 54.82 -13.19 -10.34
CA GLU A 171 54.58 -13.81 -9.02
C GLU A 171 55.40 -13.15 -7.89
N GLN A 172 54.90 -13.19 -6.64
CA GLN A 172 55.66 -13.67 -5.47
C GLN A 172 54.79 -13.79 -4.21
N GLU A 173 55.05 -14.87 -3.48
CA GLU A 173 54.42 -15.35 -2.26
C GLU A 173 54.73 -14.48 -1.03
N ALA A 174 53.78 -14.38 -0.09
CA ALA A 174 54.07 -14.17 1.32
C ALA A 174 53.06 -14.91 2.19
N LYS A 175 53.58 -15.89 2.94
CA LYS A 175 52.90 -16.54 4.07
C LYS A 175 52.54 -15.51 5.14
N ALA A 176 51.32 -15.56 5.64
CA ALA A 176 50.99 -15.15 7.00
C ALA A 176 50.00 -16.15 7.58
N ASP A 177 50.53 -16.95 8.50
CA ASP A 177 49.82 -17.75 9.48
C ASP A 177 49.28 -16.79 10.54
N GLU A 178 47.97 -16.60 10.60
CA GLU A 178 47.33 -16.15 11.83
C GLU A 178 46.04 -16.94 12.06
N SER A 179 46.14 -17.79 13.06
CA SER A 179 45.07 -18.50 13.75
C SER A 179 43.94 -17.56 14.18
N GLU A 180 42.83 -17.54 13.44
CA GLU A 180 41.60 -16.94 13.94
C GLU A 180 40.91 -17.94 14.87
N LYS A 181 41.30 -17.81 16.13
CA LYS A 181 40.70 -18.44 17.30
C LYS A 181 39.18 -18.28 17.25
N THR A 182 38.48 -19.40 17.27
CA THR A 182 37.03 -19.52 17.42
C THR A 182 36.53 -18.76 18.64
N ALA A 183 36.18 -17.49 18.45
CA ALA A 183 35.27 -16.79 19.33
C ALA A 183 33.86 -17.19 18.91
N GLU A 184 33.33 -18.22 19.56
CA GLU A 184 31.91 -18.56 19.49
C GLU A 184 31.13 -17.46 20.23
N GLY A 185 31.07 -16.30 19.59
CA GLY A 185 30.26 -15.17 20.00
C GLY A 185 28.83 -15.68 20.05
N ARG A 186 28.24 -15.60 21.23
CA ARG A 186 26.81 -15.78 21.47
C ARG A 186 26.07 -14.96 20.42
N ARG A 187 25.71 -15.59 19.28
CA ARG A 187 24.88 -14.97 18.25
C ARG A 187 23.63 -14.55 18.99
N THR A 188 23.40 -13.25 19.11
CA THR A 188 22.09 -12.77 19.52
C THR A 188 21.10 -13.47 18.58
N PRO A 189 20.07 -14.15 19.10
CA PRO A 189 19.08 -14.74 18.22
C PRO A 189 18.54 -13.61 17.36
N GLN A 190 18.76 -13.72 16.05
CA GLN A 190 18.21 -12.75 15.10
C GLN A 190 16.72 -12.66 15.39
N PRO A 191 16.17 -11.47 15.63
CA PRO A 191 14.76 -11.33 15.97
C PRO A 191 13.95 -12.00 14.86
N LYS A 192 13.07 -12.93 15.23
CA LYS A 192 12.18 -13.59 14.27
C LYS A 192 11.48 -12.47 13.47
N PRO A 193 11.48 -12.53 12.12
CA PRO A 193 10.85 -11.50 11.32
C PRO A 193 9.40 -11.40 11.75
N ALA A 194 8.94 -10.20 12.05
CA ALA A 194 7.57 -10.00 12.47
C ALA A 194 6.64 -10.27 11.29
N LYS A 195 5.67 -11.15 11.53
CA LYS A 195 4.78 -11.66 10.49
C LYS A 195 3.38 -11.06 10.63
N ALA A 196 2.68 -10.96 9.52
CA ALA A 196 1.28 -10.55 9.45
C ALA A 196 0.36 -11.73 9.81
N ASP A 197 -0.76 -11.43 10.44
CA ASP A 197 -1.87 -12.35 10.65
C ASP A 197 -2.80 -12.36 9.43
N THR A 198 -2.96 -11.19 8.79
CA THR A 198 -3.84 -10.99 7.65
C THR A 198 -3.18 -10.08 6.61
N VAL A 199 -3.26 -10.46 5.35
CA VAL A 199 -2.93 -9.59 4.20
C VAL A 199 -4.22 -9.34 3.43
N LEU A 200 -4.47 -8.09 3.07
CA LEU A 200 -5.64 -7.66 2.33
C LEU A 200 -5.21 -7.07 0.98
N SER A 201 -6.03 -7.25 -0.06
CA SER A 201 -5.85 -6.56 -1.35
C SER A 201 -7.18 -6.39 -2.09
N ASP A 202 -7.62 -5.13 -2.29
CA ASP A 202 -8.72 -4.76 -3.22
C ASP A 202 -8.15 -4.16 -4.53
N MET A 203 -6.90 -4.51 -4.89
CA MET A 203 -6.24 -4.00 -6.09
C MET A 203 -7.00 -4.35 -7.37
N MET A 204 -7.07 -3.40 -8.28
CA MET A 204 -7.61 -3.59 -9.61
C MET A 204 -6.80 -2.78 -10.62
N ALA A 205 -6.37 -3.44 -11.70
CA ALA A 205 -5.69 -2.79 -12.80
C ALA A 205 -6.64 -1.84 -13.55
N ALA A 206 -6.09 -0.82 -14.20
CA ALA A 206 -6.88 0.00 -15.12
C ALA A 206 -7.42 -0.88 -16.27
N MET A 207 -8.73 -0.86 -16.48
CA MET A 207 -9.38 -1.64 -17.54
C MET A 207 -9.05 -1.05 -18.91
N SER A 208 -8.35 -1.81 -19.74
CA SER A 208 -8.03 -1.46 -21.13
C SER A 208 -9.23 -1.65 -22.07
N GLY A 209 -10.23 -2.45 -21.66
CA GLY A 209 -11.37 -2.85 -22.48
C GLY A 209 -11.07 -4.08 -23.35
N VAL A 210 -9.82 -4.56 -23.37
CA VAL A 210 -9.43 -5.81 -24.03
C VAL A 210 -9.47 -6.93 -23.00
N LYS A 211 -10.50 -7.78 -23.07
CA LYS A 211 -10.76 -8.85 -22.08
C LYS A 211 -9.53 -9.67 -21.70
N ALA A 212 -8.75 -10.11 -22.71
CA ALA A 212 -7.55 -10.91 -22.47
C ALA A 212 -6.50 -10.15 -21.65
N ARG A 213 -6.25 -8.89 -22.00
CA ARG A 213 -5.31 -8.01 -21.28
C ARG A 213 -5.80 -7.69 -19.87
N ASP A 214 -7.09 -7.39 -19.71
CA ASP A 214 -7.69 -7.07 -18.42
C ASP A 214 -7.67 -8.29 -17.47
N THR A 215 -7.86 -9.50 -18.04
CA THR A 215 -7.74 -10.76 -17.29
C THR A 215 -6.31 -11.00 -16.86
N GLN A 216 -5.34 -10.86 -17.78
CA GLN A 216 -3.92 -11.04 -17.46
C GLN A 216 -3.47 -10.06 -16.38
N ALA A 217 -3.80 -8.78 -16.52
CA ALA A 217 -3.46 -7.77 -15.52
C ALA A 217 -4.08 -8.07 -14.14
N SER A 218 -5.26 -8.69 -14.10
CA SER A 218 -5.86 -9.14 -12.85
C SER A 218 -5.12 -10.33 -12.24
N LEU A 219 -4.65 -11.27 -13.07
CA LEU A 219 -3.83 -12.40 -12.62
C LEU A 219 -2.47 -11.93 -12.10
N ASP A 220 -1.81 -11.00 -12.81
CA ASP A 220 -0.52 -10.44 -12.42
C ASP A 220 -0.60 -9.77 -11.03
N LEU A 221 -1.69 -9.03 -10.75
CA LEU A 221 -1.92 -8.42 -9.44
C LEU A 221 -2.15 -9.47 -8.34
N VAL A 222 -2.90 -10.53 -8.63
CA VAL A 222 -3.14 -11.63 -7.68
C VAL A 222 -1.83 -12.37 -7.40
N GLU A 223 -1.03 -12.65 -8.41
CA GLU A 223 0.27 -13.31 -8.28
C GLU A 223 1.22 -12.47 -7.41
N ALA A 224 1.37 -11.17 -7.73
CA ALA A 224 2.20 -10.25 -6.96
C ALA A 224 1.76 -10.17 -5.49
N ALA A 225 0.46 -10.01 -5.24
CA ALA A 225 -0.08 -9.97 -3.88
C ALA A 225 0.13 -11.29 -3.13
N THR A 226 0.01 -12.42 -3.84
CA THR A 226 0.20 -13.76 -3.26
C THR A 226 1.67 -14.01 -2.92
N GLU A 227 2.60 -13.61 -3.78
CA GLU A 227 4.04 -13.69 -3.52
C GLU A 227 4.42 -12.88 -2.29
N PHE A 228 3.95 -11.63 -2.22
CA PHE A 228 4.15 -10.79 -1.04
C PHE A 228 3.57 -11.45 0.22
N ALA A 229 2.32 -11.93 0.14
CA ALA A 229 1.63 -12.57 1.26
C ALA A 229 2.40 -13.81 1.76
N HIS A 230 2.95 -14.62 0.87
CA HIS A 230 3.75 -15.79 1.22
C HIS A 230 4.98 -15.42 2.05
N SER A 231 5.61 -14.28 1.74
CA SER A 231 6.80 -13.80 2.45
C SER A 231 6.50 -13.26 3.86
N VAL A 232 5.32 -12.66 4.06
CA VAL A 232 5.00 -11.89 5.29
C VAL A 232 4.02 -12.61 6.22
N LEU A 233 3.16 -13.50 5.71
CA LEU A 233 2.16 -14.19 6.52
C LEU A 233 2.80 -15.21 7.46
N LYS A 234 2.24 -15.26 8.68
CA LYS A 234 2.49 -16.36 9.61
C LYS A 234 1.79 -17.64 9.13
N PRO A 235 2.27 -18.84 9.53
CA PRO A 235 1.51 -20.07 9.33
C PRO A 235 0.08 -19.94 9.90
N GLY A 236 -0.92 -20.30 9.11
CA GLY A 236 -2.35 -20.10 9.46
C GLY A 236 -2.85 -18.66 9.37
N GLY A 237 -2.07 -17.76 8.77
CA GLY A 237 -2.52 -16.42 8.38
C GLY A 237 -3.58 -16.47 7.27
N ALA A 238 -4.30 -15.38 7.08
CA ALA A 238 -5.32 -15.24 6.05
C ALA A 238 -4.89 -14.22 4.99
N MET A 239 -5.27 -14.47 3.75
CA MET A 239 -5.24 -13.49 2.66
C MET A 239 -6.65 -13.28 2.14
N ALA A 240 -7.02 -12.03 1.87
CA ALA A 240 -8.35 -11.67 1.35
C ALA A 240 -8.26 -10.56 0.30
#